data_AF-A0A349Z7N0-F1
#
_entry.id   AF-A0A349Z7N0-F1
#
_cell.length_a   1.000
_cell.length_b   1.000
_cell.length_c   1.000
_cell.angle_alpha   90.00
_cell.angle_beta   90.00
_cell.angle_gamma   90.00
#
_symmetry.space_group_name_H-M   'P 1'
#
loop_
_entity.id
_entity.type
_entity.pdbx_description
1 polymer ?
#
loop_
_entity_poly.entity_id
_entity_poly.type
_entity_poly.pdbx_seq_one_letter_code
_entity_poly.pdbx_strand_id
1 'polypeptide(L)'
;MKRTLVALSLLASAFSAGAEQIEVEYKRFYSHINKIGDESTSALQFAFGFLRVGTSNLCPINQATIVTQKQDIPLTVTPENRFLVPKERALKLADASVVIDLGEAANLCDM
;
A
#
# COMPACT_ATOMS: atom_id res chain seq x y z
N MET A 1 -15.49 -23.18 -58.14
CA MET A 1 -15.99 -22.05 -57.33
C MET A 1 -15.36 -22.14 -55.94
N LYS A 2 -14.73 -21.05 -55.50
CA LYS A 2 -14.03 -20.89 -54.22
C LYS A 2 -15.04 -20.92 -53.05
N ARG A 3 -14.67 -21.50 -51.91
CA ARG A 3 -14.95 -20.94 -50.57
C ARG A 3 -14.23 -21.74 -49.48
N THR A 4 -13.02 -21.29 -49.20
CA THR A 4 -12.22 -21.54 -48.01
C THR A 4 -13.02 -21.16 -46.76
N LEU A 5 -13.23 -22.08 -45.81
CA LEU A 5 -13.71 -21.77 -44.47
C LEU A 5 -12.52 -21.75 -43.52
N VAL A 6 -12.04 -20.54 -43.23
CA VAL A 6 -11.06 -20.26 -42.19
C VAL A 6 -11.84 -20.14 -40.87
N ALA A 7 -11.67 -21.12 -39.98
CA ALA A 7 -12.17 -21.01 -38.61
C ALA A 7 -11.23 -20.11 -37.81
N LEU A 8 -11.76 -18.96 -37.37
CA LEU A 8 -11.06 -17.89 -36.67
C LEU A 8 -10.96 -18.24 -35.18
N SER A 9 -9.76 -18.58 -34.72
CA SER A 9 -9.46 -18.82 -33.30
C SER A 9 -9.49 -17.50 -32.52
N LEU A 10 -10.49 -17.28 -31.67
CA LEU A 10 -10.48 -16.16 -30.71
C LEU A 10 -9.49 -16.47 -29.58
N LEU A 11 -8.31 -15.84 -29.64
CA LEU A 11 -7.41 -15.71 -28.50
C LEU A 11 -7.97 -14.63 -27.56
N ALA A 12 -8.69 -15.07 -26.52
CA ALA A 12 -9.06 -14.20 -25.41
C ALA A 12 -7.84 -13.98 -24.51
N SER A 13 -7.11 -12.89 -24.75
CA SER A 13 -6.04 -12.43 -23.87
C SER A 13 -6.65 -11.94 -22.56
N ALA A 14 -6.57 -12.74 -21.50
CA ALA A 14 -6.88 -12.29 -20.15
C ALA A 14 -5.80 -11.29 -19.71
N PHE A 15 -6.10 -9.99 -19.80
CA PHE A 15 -5.28 -8.97 -19.16
C PHE A 15 -5.51 -9.08 -17.65
N SER A 16 -4.56 -9.70 -16.96
CA SER A 16 -4.47 -9.63 -15.50
C SER A 16 -4.16 -8.18 -15.13
N ALA A 17 -5.18 -7.41 -14.71
CA ALA A 17 -4.96 -6.14 -14.04
C ALA A 17 -4.24 -6.44 -12.72
N GLY A 18 -2.92 -6.27 -12.72
CA GLY A 18 -2.11 -6.42 -11.52
C GLY A 18 -2.48 -5.32 -10.54
N ALA A 19 -2.98 -5.69 -9.37
CA ALA A 19 -3.07 -4.78 -8.24
C ALA A 19 -1.65 -4.26 -7.95
N GLU A 20 -1.44 -2.97 -8.16
CA GLU A 20 -0.13 -2.33 -8.07
C GLU A 20 0.11 -1.92 -6.61
N GLN A 21 1.03 -2.59 -5.94
CA GLN A 21 1.33 -2.35 -4.54
C GLN A 21 2.43 -1.30 -4.39
N ILE A 22 2.31 -0.45 -3.37
CA ILE A 22 3.39 0.44 -2.94
C ILE A 22 4.14 -0.23 -1.80
N GLU A 23 5.46 -0.35 -1.94
CA GLU A 23 6.34 -0.78 -0.87
C GLU A 23 7.15 0.41 -0.33
N VAL A 24 7.04 0.66 0.98
CA VAL A 24 7.77 1.73 1.67
C VAL A 24 8.51 1.15 2.87
N GLU A 25 9.81 1.42 2.96
CA GLU A 25 10.62 0.96 4.09
C GLU A 25 10.05 1.44 5.44
N TYR A 26 9.87 0.53 6.40
CA TYR A 26 9.29 0.81 7.72
C TYR A 26 10.05 1.94 8.45
N LYS A 27 11.37 2.02 8.26
CA LYS A 27 12.22 3.05 8.87
C LYS A 27 11.77 4.48 8.55
N ARG A 28 11.13 4.71 7.39
CA ARG A 28 10.56 6.02 7.01
C ARG A 28 9.41 6.40 7.94
N PHE A 29 8.45 5.51 8.16
CA PHE A 29 7.34 5.71 9.10
C PHE A 29 7.85 5.91 10.53
N TYR A 30 8.74 5.01 10.98
CA TYR A 30 9.31 5.07 12.32
C TYR A 30 10.02 6.41 12.58
N SER A 31 10.73 6.97 11.60
CA SER A 31 11.38 8.26 11.77
C SER A 31 10.41 9.42 11.99
N HIS A 32 9.20 9.37 11.42
CA HIS A 32 8.17 10.39 11.64
C HIS A 32 7.59 10.26 13.04
N ILE A 33 7.21 9.03 13.42
CA ILE A 33 6.61 8.74 14.72
C ILE A 33 7.61 9.03 15.87
N ASN A 34 8.90 8.75 15.66
CA ASN A 34 9.91 8.92 16.70
C ASN A 34 10.26 10.39 17.00
N LYS A 35 9.96 11.34 16.11
CA LYS A 35 10.22 12.77 16.31
C LYS A 35 9.25 13.42 17.30
N ILE A 36 8.14 12.76 17.64
CA ILE A 36 6.99 13.37 18.35
C ILE A 36 6.90 12.70 19.73
N GLY A 37 8.04 12.63 20.40
CA GLY A 37 8.29 11.73 21.52
C GLY A 37 8.36 12.38 22.89
N ASP A 38 7.77 13.57 23.09
CA ASP A 38 7.60 14.14 24.43
C ASP A 38 6.31 13.57 25.05
N GLU A 39 6.38 13.21 26.34
CA GLU A 39 5.39 12.43 27.13
C GLU A 39 3.90 12.83 26.97
N SER A 40 3.59 14.03 26.48
CA SER A 40 2.23 14.55 26.30
C SER A 40 1.53 14.09 25.01
N THR A 41 2.19 13.33 24.14
CA THR A 41 1.67 12.96 22.80
C THR A 41 1.57 11.46 22.54
N SER A 42 1.59 10.64 23.59
CA SER A 42 1.44 9.18 23.51
C SER A 42 0.14 8.68 22.84
N ALA A 43 -0.86 9.56 22.69
CA ALA A 43 -2.11 9.29 21.99
C ALA A 43 -2.11 9.67 20.49
N LEU A 44 -1.06 10.35 19.99
CA LEU A 44 -0.94 10.69 18.57
C LEU A 44 -0.43 9.48 17.78
N GLN A 45 -1.33 8.53 17.50
CA GLN A 45 -1.08 7.48 16.54
C GLN A 45 -1.07 8.12 15.14
N PHE A 46 0.08 8.09 14.46
CA PHE A 46 0.18 8.61 13.10
C PHE A 46 -0.59 7.72 12.14
N ALA A 47 -1.64 8.31 11.55
CA ALA A 47 -2.43 7.71 10.50
C ALA A 47 -1.85 8.12 9.14
N PHE A 48 -1.23 7.17 8.46
CA PHE A 48 -0.67 7.34 7.13
C PHE A 48 -1.73 7.06 6.08
N GLY A 49 -1.69 7.79 4.98
CA GLY A 49 -2.54 7.59 3.81
C GLY A 49 -1.85 8.18 2.59
N PHE A 50 -2.40 7.91 1.42
CA PHE A 50 -1.85 8.41 0.15
C PHE A 50 -2.83 9.38 -0.47
N LEU A 51 -2.36 10.53 -0.93
CA LEU A 51 -3.16 11.49 -1.68
C LEU A 51 -3.15 11.12 -3.16
N ARG A 52 -4.30 11.25 -3.81
CA ARG A 52 -4.37 11.17 -5.27
C ARG A 52 -3.75 12.45 -5.85
N VAL A 53 -2.75 12.27 -6.71
CA VAL A 53 -2.00 13.36 -7.35
C VAL A 53 -2.94 14.33 -8.06
N GLY A 54 -2.73 15.63 -7.83
CA GLY A 54 -3.54 16.70 -8.41
C GLY A 54 -4.92 16.88 -7.76
N THR A 55 -5.21 16.19 -6.66
CA THR A 55 -6.46 16.32 -5.91
C THR A 55 -6.20 16.42 -4.40
N SER A 56 -7.25 16.73 -3.63
CA SER A 56 -7.22 16.67 -2.15
C SER A 56 -7.81 15.37 -1.58
N ASN A 57 -8.10 14.38 -2.44
CA ASN A 57 -8.72 13.12 -2.04
C ASN A 57 -7.66 12.08 -1.68
N LEU A 58 -7.97 11.22 -0.71
CA LEU A 58 -7.14 10.06 -0.40
C LEU A 58 -7.41 8.93 -1.40
N CYS A 59 -6.34 8.22 -1.78
CA CYS A 59 -6.44 6.98 -2.52
C CYS A 59 -7.08 5.90 -1.62
N PRO A 60 -8.01 5.09 -2.15
CA PRO A 60 -8.54 3.94 -1.42
C PRO A 60 -7.43 2.96 -1.09
N ILE A 61 -7.43 2.43 0.13
CA ILE A 61 -6.48 1.41 0.57
C ILE A 61 -7.26 0.12 0.81
N ASN A 62 -6.95 -0.92 0.06
CA ASN A 62 -7.56 -2.23 0.25
C ASN A 62 -6.92 -2.95 1.44
N GLN A 63 -5.59 -2.86 1.55
CA GLN A 63 -4.81 -3.53 2.59
C GLN A 63 -3.50 -2.79 2.87
N ALA A 64 -3.03 -2.84 4.11
CA ALA A 64 -1.68 -2.45 4.48
C ALA A 64 -1.08 -3.53 5.39
N THR A 65 0.17 -3.91 5.15
CA THR A 65 0.84 -5.01 5.86
C THR A 65 2.29 -4.65 6.12
N ILE A 66 2.77 -4.88 7.34
CA ILE A 66 4.21 -4.86 7.62
C ILE A 66 4.78 -6.23 7.26
N VAL A 67 5.67 -6.26 6.28
CA VAL A 67 6.40 -7.44 5.84
C VAL A 67 7.77 -7.44 6.49
N THR A 68 8.13 -8.57 7.10
CA THR A 68 9.47 -8.81 7.65
C THR A 68 10.01 -10.12 7.08
N GLN A 69 11.28 -10.43 7.32
CA GLN A 69 11.83 -11.74 6.92
C GLN A 69 11.17 -12.94 7.61
N LYS A 70 10.44 -12.74 8.72
CA LYS A 70 9.89 -13.83 9.55
C LYS A 70 8.38 -13.95 9.48
N GLN A 71 7.69 -12.83 9.27
CA GLN A 71 6.23 -12.77 9.35
C GLN A 71 5.68 -11.51 8.70
N ASP A 72 4.42 -11.62 8.32
CA ASP A 72 3.59 -10.51 7.86
C ASP A 72 2.63 -10.09 8.97
N ILE A 73 2.52 -8.79 9.20
CA ILE A 73 1.71 -8.21 10.28
C ILE A 73 0.68 -7.28 9.63
N PRO A 74 -0.61 -7.67 9.58
CA PRO A 74 -1.64 -6.82 8.98
C PRO A 74 -1.83 -5.55 9.80
N LEU A 75 -1.99 -4.42 9.09
CA LEU A 75 -2.34 -3.14 9.69
C LEU A 75 -3.83 -2.87 9.48
N THR A 76 -4.45 -2.27 10.49
CA THR A 76 -5.85 -1.84 10.39
C THR A 76 -5.93 -0.61 9.49
N VAL A 77 -6.67 -0.75 8.39
CA VAL A 77 -7.07 0.37 7.53
C VAL A 77 -8.40 0.93 8.08
N THR A 78 -8.43 2.24 8.33
CA THR A 78 -9.61 2.94 8.84
C THR A 78 -10.53 3.35 7.69
N PRO A 79 -11.82 3.65 7.96
CA PRO A 79 -12.77 4.12 6.93
C PRO A 79 -12.32 5.39 6.19
N GLU A 80 -11.42 6.18 6.77
CA GLU A 80 -10.85 7.38 6.17
C GLU A 80 -9.71 7.07 5.17
N ASN A 81 -9.50 5.82 4.78
CA ASN A 81 -8.40 5.35 3.92
C ASN A 81 -7.02 5.68 4.50
N ARG A 82 -6.85 5.37 5.78
CA ARG A 82 -5.59 5.54 6.50
C ARG A 82 -5.24 4.29 7.28
N PHE A 83 -3.98 4.14 7.68
CA PHE A 83 -3.55 3.06 8.55
C PHE A 83 -2.58 3.57 9.61
N LEU A 84 -2.58 2.90 10.76
CA LEU A 84 -1.69 3.22 11.88
C LEU A 84 -0.46 2.31 11.80
N VAL A 85 0.72 2.89 12.02
CA VAL A 85 1.97 2.14 12.10
C VAL A 85 2.45 2.15 13.55
N PRO A 86 2.74 0.98 14.16
CA PRO A 86 3.21 0.91 15.55
C PRO A 86 4.59 1.57 15.68
N LYS A 87 4.87 2.18 16.84
CA LYS A 87 6.21 2.70 17.17
C LYS A 87 7.08 1.58 17.74
N GLU A 88 7.57 0.69 16.89
CA GLU A 88 8.36 -0.49 17.31
C GLU A 88 9.77 -0.45 16.74
N ARG A 89 10.77 -0.35 17.63
CA ARG A 89 12.19 -0.27 17.23
C ARG A 89 12.67 -1.59 16.64
N ALA A 90 12.14 -2.73 17.09
CA ALA A 90 12.51 -4.05 16.57
C ALA A 90 12.19 -4.17 15.08
N LEU A 91 11.04 -3.66 14.62
CA LEU A 91 10.66 -3.66 13.20
C LEU A 91 11.59 -2.80 12.34
N LYS A 92 12.08 -1.67 12.88
CA LYS A 92 13.12 -0.86 12.22
C LYS A 92 14.44 -1.63 12.09
N LEU A 93 14.85 -2.36 13.13
CA LEU A 93 16.09 -3.14 13.12
C LEU A 93 16.00 -4.41 12.25
N ALA A 94 14.79 -4.89 11.99
CA ALA A 94 14.51 -6.05 11.16
C ALA A 94 14.42 -5.71 9.65
N ASP A 95 14.74 -4.46 9.26
CA ASP A 95 14.60 -3.96 7.89
C ASP A 95 13.22 -4.26 7.27
N ALA A 96 12.17 -4.09 8.09
CA ALA A 96 10.80 -4.33 7.65
C ALA A 96 10.37 -3.34 6.54
N SER A 97 9.42 -3.77 5.71
CA SER A 97 8.71 -2.94 4.75
C SER A 97 7.24 -2.84 5.11
N VAL A 98 6.61 -1.73 4.76
CA VAL A 98 5.14 -1.63 4.74
C VAL A 98 4.71 -1.76 3.28
N VAL A 99 3.91 -2.77 3.00
CA VAL A 99 3.34 -3.03 1.68
C VAL A 99 1.87 -2.60 1.71
N ILE A 100 1.49 -1.75 0.76
CA ILE A 100 0.17 -1.13 0.67
C ILE A 100 -0.46 -1.53 -0.66
N ASP A 101 -1.62 -2.18 -0.57
CA ASP A 101 -2.48 -2.46 -1.72
C ASP A 101 -3.49 -1.32 -1.88
N LEU A 102 -3.43 -0.65 -3.02
CA LEU A 102 -4.28 0.49 -3.35
C LEU A 102 -5.47 0.04 -4.22
N GLY A 103 -6.60 0.71 -4.04
CA GLY A 103 -7.79 0.53 -4.90
C GLY A 103 -7.66 1.15 -6.29
N GLU A 104 -6.50 1.72 -6.62
CA GLU A 104 -6.18 2.38 -7.88
C GLU A 104 -4.69 2.26 -8.23
N ALA A 105 -4.29 2.68 -9.43
CA ALA A 105 -2.91 2.56 -9.90
C ALA A 105 -1.93 3.34 -9.00
N ALA A 106 -0.80 2.72 -8.66
CA ALA A 106 0.14 3.28 -7.68
C ALA A 106 0.75 4.61 -8.14
N ASN A 107 0.93 4.78 -9.45
CA ASN A 107 1.46 6.01 -10.04
C ASN A 107 0.52 7.23 -9.92
N LEU A 108 -0.70 7.04 -9.41
CA LEU A 108 -1.67 8.12 -9.16
C LEU A 108 -1.67 8.56 -7.69
N CYS A 109 -0.92 7.88 -6.83
CA CYS A 109 -0.96 8.05 -5.38
C CYS A 109 0.42 8.42 -4.84
N ASP A 110 0.49 9.44 -3.98
CA ASP A 110 1.72 9.89 -3.33
C ASP A 110 1.50 10.10 -1.83
N MET A 111 2.57 9.99 -1.05
CA MET A 111 2.55 9.99 0.43
C MET A 111 2.63 11.39 1.04
#